data_AF-A0A1E7I209-F1
#
_entry.id   AF-A0A1E7I209-F1
#
_cell.length_a   1.000
_cell.length_b   1.000
_cell.length_c   1.000
_cell.angle_alpha   90.00
_cell.angle_beta   90.00
_cell.angle_gamma   90.00
#
_symmetry.space_group_name_H-M   'P 1'
#
loop_
_entity.id
_entity.type
_entity.pdbx_description
1 polymer ?
#
loop_
_entity_poly.entity_id
_entity_poly.type
_entity_poly.pdbx_seq_one_letter_code
_entity_poly.pdbx_strand_id
1 'polypeptide(L)'
;MLTDIFAYRYLDQPIWSHYTEMEQRLLNQAFGIVKDALPYYTSEGKENKQNKEKWKTLHDRLARELGVNELSKRYYSYTQKNALGHEFPVSGFSSWEYVCEQFVNEKYINQCDADRFIKEKISFVELGLRLRGEEVAQANAKFSINLAMAATRDATPRSGFRVPGSAVDGLKAWNAKMNSVFEGQVAELNERFRRAKAPLTYHNGFIQLSMDQQIEKSIGKPFWDLVADPLWKNVDIDMKEALDRRDSNYKDPALFAAKALESAIKIISDAKGWTRGTEKGAAHYVDNLISKANGKYLATWEGEMLKDYFRKVRNSIGHGPGSEPMPELTLPQTDWAIETAMSWVRTLVRRM
;
A
#
# COMPACT_ATOMS: atom_id res chain seq x y z
N MET A 1 -5.11 12.73 -14.09
CA MET A 1 -4.31 12.31 -12.93
C MET A 1 -3.65 11.02 -13.33
N LEU A 2 -2.32 10.96 -13.27
CA LEU A 2 -1.53 9.77 -13.56
C LEU A 2 -1.80 8.73 -12.47
N THR A 3 -1.99 7.47 -12.85
CA THR A 3 -2.09 6.36 -11.91
C THR A 3 -0.70 5.80 -11.71
N ASP A 4 -0.22 5.86 -10.48
CA ASP A 4 1.04 5.22 -10.13
C ASP A 4 0.88 3.69 -10.15
N ILE A 5 1.66 3.03 -11.00
CA ILE A 5 1.64 1.57 -11.20
C ILE A 5 3.03 0.96 -10.96
N PHE A 6 3.03 -0.23 -10.36
CA PHE A 6 4.23 -1.03 -10.12
C PHE A 6 5.16 -1.14 -11.34
N ALA A 7 4.62 -1.34 -12.54
CA ALA A 7 5.42 -1.49 -13.76
C ALA A 7 6.21 -0.23 -14.13
N TYR A 8 5.69 0.96 -13.84
CA TYR A 8 6.39 2.22 -14.09
C TYR A 8 7.34 2.58 -12.96
N ARG A 9 6.97 2.30 -11.71
CA ARG A 9 7.91 2.48 -10.59
C ARG A 9 9.18 1.67 -10.81
N TYR A 10 9.06 0.41 -11.21
CA TYR A 10 10.20 -0.48 -11.37
C TYR A 10 10.65 -0.66 -12.81
N LEU A 11 10.35 0.27 -13.73
CA LEU A 11 10.62 0.09 -15.16
C LEU A 11 12.07 -0.32 -15.44
N ASP A 12 13.03 0.35 -14.80
CA ASP A 12 14.47 0.17 -15.04
C ASP A 12 15.13 -0.88 -14.11
N GLN A 13 14.37 -1.52 -13.23
CA GLN A 13 14.88 -2.49 -12.25
C GLN A 13 14.46 -3.92 -12.62
N PRO A 14 15.33 -4.76 -13.22
CA PRO A 14 14.95 -6.12 -13.57
C PRO A 14 14.68 -6.97 -12.32
N ILE A 15 13.51 -7.60 -12.26
CA ILE A 15 13.07 -8.46 -11.14
C ILE A 15 12.99 -9.91 -11.61
N TRP A 16 12.45 -10.15 -12.81
CA TRP A 16 12.33 -11.48 -13.39
C TRP A 16 13.18 -11.60 -14.65
N SER A 17 13.82 -12.76 -14.81
CA SER A 17 14.56 -13.09 -16.04
C SER A 17 13.78 -14.03 -16.97
N HIS A 18 12.79 -14.74 -16.42
CA HIS A 18 12.02 -15.76 -17.14
C HIS A 18 10.58 -15.79 -16.61
N TYR A 19 9.66 -16.26 -17.45
CA TYR A 19 8.29 -16.57 -17.06
C TYR A 19 8.11 -18.09 -17.06
N THR A 20 7.94 -18.66 -15.87
CA THR A 20 7.75 -20.10 -15.69
C THR A 20 6.36 -20.40 -15.13
N GLU A 21 6.09 -21.67 -14.84
CA GLU A 21 4.87 -22.08 -14.15
C GLU A 21 4.74 -21.41 -12.76
N MET A 22 5.86 -21.07 -12.11
CA MET A 22 5.85 -20.41 -10.81
C MET A 22 5.22 -19.02 -10.89
N GLU A 23 5.63 -18.21 -11.86
CA GLU A 23 5.08 -16.87 -12.11
C GLU A 23 3.61 -16.96 -12.56
N GLN A 24 3.26 -17.92 -13.41
CA GLN A 24 1.88 -18.16 -13.81
C GLN A 24 0.98 -18.49 -12.61
N ARG A 25 1.42 -19.39 -11.74
CA ARG A 25 0.68 -19.75 -10.51
C ARG A 25 0.57 -18.56 -9.57
N LEU A 26 1.63 -17.75 -9.42
CA LEU A 26 1.61 -16.54 -8.61
C LEU A 26 0.55 -15.56 -9.11
N LEU A 27 0.53 -15.24 -10.41
CA LEU A 27 -0.43 -14.30 -10.99
C LEU A 27 -1.88 -14.78 -10.81
N ASN A 28 -2.13 -16.08 -11.01
CA ASN A 28 -3.45 -16.65 -10.81
C ASN A 28 -3.91 -16.56 -9.35
N GLN A 29 -3.03 -16.90 -8.40
CA GLN A 29 -3.31 -16.83 -6.97
C GLN A 29 -3.52 -15.38 -6.51
N ALA A 30 -2.67 -14.46 -6.96
CA ALA A 30 -2.78 -13.04 -6.64
C ALA A 30 -4.07 -12.44 -7.19
N PHE A 31 -4.50 -12.82 -8.40
CA PHE A 31 -5.79 -12.41 -8.94
C PHE A 31 -6.97 -12.97 -8.13
N GLY A 32 -6.88 -14.22 -7.67
CA GLY A 32 -7.86 -14.81 -6.75
C GLY A 32 -8.10 -13.97 -5.50
N ILE A 33 -7.02 -13.48 -4.88
CA ILE A 33 -7.10 -12.58 -3.71
C ILE A 33 -7.82 -11.27 -4.07
N VAL A 34 -7.61 -10.72 -5.26
CA VAL A 34 -8.33 -9.52 -5.74
C VAL A 34 -9.82 -9.81 -5.96
N LYS A 35 -10.19 -10.98 -6.50
CA LYS A 35 -11.59 -11.40 -6.64
C LYS A 35 -12.28 -11.49 -5.27
N ASP A 36 -11.59 -12.01 -4.27
CA ASP A 36 -12.10 -12.10 -2.90
C ASP A 36 -12.21 -10.72 -2.23
N ALA A 37 -11.29 -9.80 -2.55
CA ALA A 37 -11.34 -8.41 -2.09
C ALA A 37 -12.49 -7.62 -2.72
N LEU A 38 -12.80 -7.88 -3.99
CA LEU A 38 -13.77 -7.16 -4.82
C LEU A 38 -14.76 -8.13 -5.50
N PRO A 39 -15.60 -8.85 -4.74
CA PRO A 39 -16.47 -9.88 -5.30
C PRO A 39 -17.46 -9.28 -6.32
N TYR A 40 -17.42 -9.79 -7.55
CA TYR A 40 -18.27 -9.28 -8.64
C TYR A 40 -19.75 -9.65 -8.44
N TYR A 41 -20.01 -10.82 -7.86
CA TYR A 41 -21.34 -11.31 -7.54
C TYR A 41 -21.57 -11.32 -6.03
N THR A 42 -22.81 -11.06 -5.61
CA THR A 42 -23.24 -11.24 -4.22
C THR A 42 -23.38 -12.72 -3.88
N SER A 43 -23.56 -13.06 -2.61
CA SER A 43 -23.85 -14.43 -2.16
C SER A 43 -25.13 -15.03 -2.79
N GLU A 44 -26.01 -14.19 -3.36
CA GLU A 44 -27.22 -14.60 -4.09
C GLU A 44 -26.97 -14.80 -5.60
N GLY A 45 -25.73 -14.66 -6.07
CA GLY A 45 -25.37 -14.73 -7.48
C GLY A 45 -25.77 -13.49 -8.31
N LYS A 46 -26.21 -12.42 -7.66
CA LYS A 46 -26.57 -11.15 -8.34
C LYS A 46 -25.33 -10.29 -8.53
N GLU A 47 -25.28 -9.56 -9.64
CA GLU A 47 -24.20 -8.61 -9.92
C GLU A 47 -24.12 -7.52 -8.83
N ASN A 48 -22.96 -7.35 -8.22
CA ASN A 48 -22.68 -6.25 -7.33
C ASN A 48 -22.34 -5.00 -8.14
N LYS A 49 -23.34 -4.13 -8.32
CA LYS A 49 -23.21 -2.89 -9.12
C LYS A 49 -22.06 -1.99 -8.67
N GLN A 50 -21.79 -1.90 -7.37
CA GLN A 50 -20.69 -1.10 -6.85
C GLN A 50 -19.34 -1.70 -7.25
N ASN A 51 -19.17 -3.02 -7.07
CA ASN A 51 -17.92 -3.68 -7.44
C ASN A 51 -17.72 -3.74 -8.94
N LYS A 52 -18.78 -3.83 -9.75
CA LYS A 52 -18.68 -3.70 -11.21
C LYS A 52 -18.03 -2.39 -11.64
N GLU A 53 -18.42 -1.26 -11.03
CA GLU A 53 -17.83 0.03 -11.34
C GLU A 53 -16.36 0.11 -10.90
N LYS A 54 -16.02 -0.56 -9.80
CA LYS A 54 -14.62 -0.69 -9.34
C LYS A 54 -13.78 -1.48 -10.33
N TRP A 55 -14.26 -2.63 -10.81
CA TRP A 55 -13.57 -3.42 -11.84
C TRP A 55 -13.36 -2.62 -13.12
N LYS A 56 -14.38 -1.85 -13.56
CA LYS A 56 -14.23 -0.91 -14.67
C LYS A 56 -13.18 0.17 -14.38
N THR A 57 -13.17 0.73 -13.19
CA THR A 57 -12.19 1.75 -12.79
C THR A 57 -10.76 1.20 -12.79
N LEU A 58 -10.55 -0.01 -12.28
CA LEU A 58 -9.24 -0.68 -12.30
C LEU A 58 -8.78 -0.92 -13.75
N HIS A 59 -9.68 -1.44 -14.59
CA HIS A 59 -9.45 -1.59 -16.02
C HIS A 59 -9.03 -0.27 -16.67
N ASP A 60 -9.86 0.78 -16.54
CA ASP A 60 -9.66 2.05 -17.24
C ASP A 60 -8.38 2.77 -16.77
N ARG A 61 -8.03 2.66 -15.48
CA ARG A 61 -6.78 3.22 -14.95
C ARG A 61 -5.57 2.51 -15.55
N LEU A 62 -5.50 1.18 -15.43
CA LEU A 62 -4.33 0.45 -15.91
C LEU A 62 -4.21 0.49 -17.43
N ALA A 63 -5.32 0.35 -18.17
CA ALA A 63 -5.33 0.41 -19.63
C ALA A 63 -4.75 1.75 -20.14
N ARG A 64 -5.13 2.85 -19.48
CA ARG A 64 -4.59 4.19 -19.79
C ARG A 64 -3.09 4.28 -19.54
N GLU A 65 -2.62 3.78 -18.40
CA GLU A 65 -1.18 3.80 -18.12
C GLU A 65 -0.42 2.94 -19.12
N LEU A 66 -0.91 1.75 -19.47
CA LEU A 66 -0.28 0.87 -20.46
C LEU A 66 -0.46 1.32 -21.92
N GLY A 67 -1.20 2.40 -22.17
CA GLY A 67 -1.45 2.92 -23.52
C GLY A 67 -2.31 2.01 -24.41
N VAL A 68 -3.20 1.22 -23.80
CA VAL A 68 -4.12 0.30 -24.50
C VAL A 68 -5.57 0.72 -24.31
N ASN A 69 -6.43 0.37 -25.27
CA ASN A 69 -7.87 0.69 -25.19
C ASN A 69 -8.61 -0.25 -24.22
N GLU A 70 -8.25 -1.54 -24.23
CA GLU A 70 -8.80 -2.56 -23.34
C GLU A 70 -7.67 -3.47 -22.86
N LEU A 71 -7.71 -3.88 -21.59
CA LEU A 71 -6.74 -4.84 -21.04
C LEU A 71 -6.89 -6.23 -21.68
N SER A 72 -8.12 -6.62 -22.03
CA SER A 72 -8.42 -7.82 -22.81
C SER A 72 -9.72 -7.61 -23.59
N LYS A 73 -9.94 -8.39 -24.64
CA LYS A 73 -11.11 -8.25 -25.52
C LYS A 73 -12.41 -8.45 -24.73
N ARG A 74 -13.23 -7.41 -24.69
CA ARG A 74 -14.52 -7.47 -24.00
C ARG A 74 -15.67 -7.98 -24.87
N TYR A 75 -15.69 -7.58 -26.14
CA TYR A 75 -16.72 -8.02 -27.08
C TYR A 75 -16.47 -9.47 -27.51
N TYR A 76 -17.52 -10.29 -27.48
CA TYR A 76 -17.50 -11.64 -28.03
C TYR A 76 -18.61 -11.82 -29.06
N SER A 77 -18.36 -12.68 -30.04
CA SER A 77 -19.34 -13.12 -31.03
C SER A 77 -19.02 -14.54 -31.45
N TYR A 78 -20.00 -15.43 -31.39
CA TYR A 78 -19.90 -16.81 -31.86
C TYR A 78 -21.25 -17.29 -32.37
N THR A 79 -21.27 -18.39 -33.11
CA THR A 79 -22.49 -18.97 -33.66
C THR A 79 -22.99 -20.10 -32.76
N GLN A 80 -24.28 -20.09 -32.43
CA GLN A 80 -24.94 -21.18 -31.71
C GLN A 80 -25.97 -21.87 -32.61
N LYS A 81 -26.17 -23.18 -32.42
CA LYS A 81 -27.22 -23.94 -33.10
C LYS A 81 -28.45 -24.03 -32.19
N ASN A 82 -29.62 -23.74 -32.72
CA ASN A 82 -30.87 -23.99 -32.00
C ASN A 82 -31.23 -25.49 -32.02
N ALA A 83 -32.30 -25.87 -31.32
CA ALA A 83 -32.79 -27.26 -31.28
C ALA A 83 -33.17 -27.84 -32.66
N LEU A 84 -33.33 -26.99 -33.67
CA LEU A 84 -33.63 -27.35 -35.06
C LEU A 84 -32.38 -27.35 -35.97
N GLY A 85 -31.19 -27.14 -35.40
CA GLY A 85 -29.92 -27.13 -36.13
C GLY A 85 -29.60 -25.84 -36.90
N HIS A 86 -30.46 -24.81 -36.84
CA HIS A 86 -30.18 -23.52 -37.46
C HIS A 86 -29.15 -22.73 -36.65
N GLU A 87 -28.16 -22.19 -37.36
CA GLU A 87 -27.13 -21.34 -36.83
C GLU A 87 -27.65 -19.90 -36.65
N PHE A 88 -27.45 -19.33 -35.46
CA PHE A 88 -27.73 -17.92 -35.18
C PHE A 88 -26.56 -17.29 -34.42
N PRO A 89 -26.24 -16.01 -34.69
CA PRO A 89 -25.14 -15.32 -34.02
C PRO A 89 -25.54 -14.96 -32.58
N VAL A 90 -24.63 -15.24 -31.64
CA VAL A 90 -24.70 -14.79 -30.26
C VAL A 90 -23.53 -13.86 -30.02
N SER A 91 -23.83 -12.60 -29.68
CA SER A 91 -22.81 -11.60 -29.35
C SER A 91 -23.15 -10.87 -28.07
N GLY A 92 -22.13 -10.39 -27.38
CA GLY A 92 -22.29 -9.64 -26.15
C GLY A 92 -20.98 -9.05 -25.65
N PHE A 93 -21.01 -8.60 -24.40
CA PHE A 93 -19.84 -8.08 -23.71
C PHE A 93 -19.60 -8.91 -22.46
N SER A 94 -18.36 -9.36 -22.29
CA SER A 94 -17.92 -9.98 -21.05
C SER A 94 -17.99 -8.98 -19.88
N SER A 95 -18.08 -9.51 -18.66
CA SER A 95 -17.97 -8.71 -17.44
C SER A 95 -16.60 -8.04 -17.35
N TRP A 96 -16.51 -6.92 -16.63
CA TRP A 96 -15.22 -6.26 -16.40
C TRP A 96 -14.26 -7.13 -15.58
N GLU A 97 -14.80 -7.93 -14.66
CA GLU A 97 -14.01 -8.92 -13.90
C GLU A 97 -13.40 -9.98 -14.83
N TYR A 98 -14.17 -10.52 -15.78
CA TYR A 98 -13.65 -11.44 -16.79
C TYR A 98 -12.54 -10.79 -17.64
N VAL A 99 -12.74 -9.56 -18.12
CA VAL A 99 -11.72 -8.83 -18.91
C VAL A 99 -10.41 -8.71 -18.14
N CYS A 100 -10.48 -8.34 -16.86
CA CYS A 100 -9.30 -8.22 -16.01
C CYS A 100 -8.66 -9.58 -15.72
N GLU A 101 -9.47 -10.62 -15.50
CA GLU A 101 -9.00 -11.99 -15.29
C GLU A 101 -8.22 -12.52 -16.49
N GLN A 102 -8.72 -12.29 -17.70
CA GLN A 102 -8.05 -12.69 -18.94
C GLN A 102 -6.73 -11.94 -19.15
N PHE A 103 -6.66 -10.67 -18.74
CA PHE A 103 -5.41 -9.89 -18.81
C PHE A 103 -4.35 -10.41 -17.83
N VAL A 104 -4.72 -10.66 -16.57
CA VAL A 104 -3.76 -11.11 -15.54
C VAL A 104 -3.30 -12.54 -15.79
N ASN A 105 -4.21 -13.41 -16.25
CA ASN A 105 -3.91 -14.82 -16.54
C ASN A 105 -3.53 -15.08 -18.01
N GLU A 106 -3.22 -14.03 -18.77
CA GLU A 106 -2.83 -14.16 -20.17
C GLU A 106 -1.64 -15.12 -20.29
N LYS A 107 -1.67 -15.99 -21.31
CA LYS A 107 -0.55 -16.90 -21.56
C LYS A 107 0.62 -16.09 -22.10
N TYR A 108 1.77 -16.19 -21.44
CA TYR A 108 3.00 -15.59 -21.96
C TYR A 108 3.43 -16.28 -23.26
N ILE A 109 3.58 -15.48 -24.32
CA ILE A 109 3.92 -15.93 -25.68
C ILE A 109 5.17 -15.23 -26.23
N ASN A 110 6.07 -14.78 -25.35
CA ASN A 110 7.35 -14.13 -25.67
C ASN A 110 7.22 -12.88 -26.58
N GLN A 111 6.09 -12.17 -26.54
CA GLN A 111 5.89 -10.94 -27.31
C GLN A 111 6.56 -9.71 -26.70
N CYS A 112 6.86 -9.77 -25.40
CA CYS A 112 7.61 -8.77 -24.66
C CYS A 112 8.54 -9.47 -23.66
N ASP A 113 9.43 -8.71 -23.03
CA ASP A 113 10.28 -9.22 -21.96
C ASP A 113 9.42 -9.77 -20.79
N ALA A 114 9.86 -10.89 -20.20
CA ALA A 114 9.15 -11.56 -19.12
C ALA A 114 8.95 -10.65 -17.90
N ASP A 115 9.95 -9.84 -17.58
CA ASP A 115 9.93 -8.87 -16.49
C ASP A 115 8.81 -7.84 -16.71
N ARG A 116 8.78 -7.23 -17.90
CA ARG A 116 7.71 -6.31 -18.29
C ARG A 116 6.34 -6.98 -18.20
N PHE A 117 6.20 -8.17 -18.77
CA PHE A 117 4.95 -8.91 -18.76
C PHE A 117 4.39 -9.10 -17.34
N ILE A 118 5.23 -9.57 -16.42
CA ILE A 118 4.84 -9.84 -15.03
C ILE A 118 4.54 -8.52 -14.30
N LYS A 119 5.38 -7.49 -14.47
CA LYS A 119 5.18 -6.17 -13.86
C LYS A 119 3.84 -5.54 -14.20
N GLU A 120 3.43 -5.60 -15.47
CA GLU A 120 2.14 -5.09 -15.92
C GLU A 120 0.98 -5.82 -15.22
N LYS A 121 1.12 -7.13 -14.97
CA LYS A 121 0.06 -7.92 -14.31
C LYS A 121 0.04 -7.72 -12.80
N ILE A 122 1.21 -7.61 -12.17
CA ILE A 122 1.35 -7.25 -10.75
C ILE A 122 0.82 -5.84 -10.48
N SER A 123 0.95 -4.92 -11.44
CA SER A 123 0.34 -3.58 -11.36
C SER A 123 -1.18 -3.66 -11.18
N PHE A 124 -1.86 -4.60 -11.87
CA PHE A 124 -3.29 -4.81 -11.66
C PHE A 124 -3.60 -5.27 -10.24
N VAL A 125 -2.84 -6.25 -9.74
CA VAL A 125 -3.00 -6.80 -8.37
C VAL A 125 -2.84 -5.70 -7.32
N GLU A 126 -1.80 -4.88 -7.46
CA GLU A 126 -1.55 -3.73 -6.60
C GLU A 126 -2.73 -2.77 -6.58
N LEU A 127 -3.22 -2.34 -7.74
CA LEU A 127 -4.33 -1.40 -7.83
C LEU A 127 -5.62 -1.98 -7.22
N GLY A 128 -5.88 -3.27 -7.41
CA GLY A 128 -7.02 -3.96 -6.83
C GLY A 128 -7.01 -3.94 -5.31
N LEU A 129 -5.88 -4.32 -4.69
CA LEU A 129 -5.75 -4.28 -3.23
C LEU A 129 -5.64 -2.87 -2.67
N ARG A 130 -5.00 -1.93 -3.38
CA ARG A 130 -4.94 -0.52 -2.99
C ARG A 130 -6.34 0.07 -2.90
N LEU A 131 -7.17 -0.16 -3.92
CA LEU A 131 -8.56 0.29 -3.94
C LEU A 131 -9.34 -0.29 -2.75
N ARG A 132 -9.15 -1.58 -2.44
CA ARG A 132 -9.77 -2.20 -1.27
C ARG A 132 -9.28 -1.57 0.04
N GLY A 133 -7.98 -1.32 0.17
CA GLY A 133 -7.40 -0.65 1.33
C GLY A 133 -7.93 0.76 1.54
N GLU A 134 -8.10 1.53 0.45
CA GLU A 134 -8.71 2.85 0.48
C GLU A 134 -10.16 2.81 1.01
N GLU A 135 -10.95 1.79 0.64
CA GLU A 135 -12.30 1.62 1.16
C GLU A 135 -12.33 1.33 2.65
N VAL A 136 -11.44 0.44 3.11
CA VAL A 136 -11.29 0.10 4.53
C VAL A 136 -10.87 1.35 5.31
N ALA A 137 -9.90 2.11 4.80
CA ALA A 137 -9.45 3.36 5.40
C ALA A 137 -10.56 4.42 5.47
N GLN A 138 -11.36 4.57 4.41
CA GLN A 138 -12.51 5.49 4.39
C GLN A 138 -13.60 5.09 5.38
N ALA A 139 -13.86 3.78 5.51
CA ALA A 139 -14.81 3.26 6.49
C ALA A 139 -14.31 3.48 7.92
N ASN A 140 -13.03 3.24 8.19
CA ASN A 140 -12.37 3.51 9.47
C ASN A 140 -12.41 5.01 9.82
N ALA A 141 -12.16 5.90 8.86
CA ALA A 141 -12.21 7.35 9.08
C ALA A 141 -13.61 7.85 9.49
N LYS A 142 -14.67 7.20 8.97
CA LYS A 142 -16.07 7.52 9.31
C LYS A 142 -16.58 6.77 10.53
N PHE A 143 -15.79 5.86 11.11
CA PHE A 143 -16.22 4.93 12.13
C PHE A 143 -16.69 5.64 13.42
N SER A 144 -15.95 6.65 13.88
CA SER A 144 -16.29 7.42 15.08
C SER A 144 -17.65 8.15 14.97
N ILE A 145 -17.90 8.77 13.82
CA ILE A 145 -19.18 9.43 13.52
C ILE A 145 -20.33 8.41 13.49
N ASN A 146 -20.11 7.26 12.84
CA ASN A 146 -21.10 6.19 12.78
C ASN A 146 -21.40 5.58 14.16
N LEU A 147 -20.38 5.43 15.01
CA LEU A 147 -20.55 4.98 16.39
C LEU A 147 -21.40 5.96 17.20
N ALA A 148 -21.12 7.27 17.10
CA ALA A 148 -21.91 8.29 17.78
C ALA A 148 -23.39 8.26 17.33
N MET A 149 -23.64 8.13 16.03
CA MET A 149 -25.00 7.98 15.49
C MET A 149 -25.70 6.70 15.97
N ALA A 150 -24.97 5.59 16.07
CA ALA A 150 -25.53 4.33 16.59
C ALA A 150 -25.84 4.39 18.09
N ALA A 151 -24.99 5.05 18.88
CA ALA A 151 -25.24 5.28 20.30
C ALA A 151 -26.52 6.09 20.53
N THR A 152 -26.74 7.15 19.74
CA THR A 152 -27.99 7.92 19.77
C THR A 152 -29.22 7.07 19.41
N ARG A 153 -29.09 6.18 18.42
CA ARG A 153 -30.19 5.26 18.04
C ARG A 153 -30.50 4.25 19.13
N ASP A 154 -29.49 3.73 19.81
CA ASP A 154 -29.66 2.78 20.93
C ASP A 154 -30.30 3.46 22.15
N ALA A 155 -30.04 4.76 22.36
CA ALA A 155 -30.60 5.56 23.46
C ALA A 155 -32.04 6.05 23.22
N THR A 156 -32.54 6.02 21.97
CA THR A 156 -33.88 6.52 21.65
C THR A 156 -34.94 5.45 21.94
N PRO A 157 -35.98 5.73 22.75
CA PRO A 157 -37.07 4.79 22.98
C PRO A 157 -37.84 4.53 21.68
N ARG A 158 -38.01 3.25 21.30
CA ARG A 158 -38.84 2.85 20.14
C ARG A 158 -39.92 1.87 20.58
N SER A 159 -41.15 2.06 20.10
CA SER A 159 -42.22 1.07 20.26
C SER A 159 -42.12 0.01 19.16
N GLY A 160 -42.02 -1.26 19.55
CA GLY A 160 -42.00 -2.41 18.62
C GLY A 160 -41.16 -3.60 19.10
N PHE A 161 -41.48 -4.79 18.60
CA PHE A 161 -40.73 -6.04 18.85
C PHE A 161 -39.27 -5.90 18.41
N ARG A 162 -38.32 -6.09 19.33
CA ARG A 162 -36.87 -5.94 19.08
C ARG A 162 -36.26 -7.28 18.67
N VAL A 163 -35.41 -7.25 17.64
CA VAL A 163 -34.34 -8.25 17.52
C VAL A 163 -33.29 -7.89 18.58
N PRO A 164 -32.90 -8.79 19.50
CA PRO A 164 -31.93 -8.48 20.55
C PRO A 164 -30.56 -8.08 19.95
N GLY A 165 -29.96 -6.99 20.46
CA GLY A 165 -28.59 -6.55 20.09
C GLY A 165 -28.37 -5.03 20.15
N SER A 166 -27.14 -4.60 20.46
CA SER A 166 -26.73 -3.18 20.38
C SER A 166 -26.26 -2.85 18.97
N ALA A 167 -26.75 -1.73 18.41
CA ALA A 167 -26.28 -1.24 17.12
C ALA A 167 -24.80 -0.83 17.16
N VAL A 168 -24.33 -0.34 18.31
CA VAL A 168 -22.93 -0.01 18.55
C VAL A 168 -22.04 -1.24 18.46
N ASP A 169 -22.42 -2.34 19.13
CA ASP A 169 -21.66 -3.58 19.11
C ASP A 169 -21.64 -4.22 17.71
N GLY A 170 -22.77 -4.14 17.00
CA GLY A 170 -22.86 -4.57 15.60
C GLY A 170 -21.89 -3.80 14.69
N LEU A 171 -21.79 -2.48 14.83
CA LEU A 171 -20.85 -1.67 14.06
C LEU A 171 -19.39 -1.97 14.41
N LYS A 172 -19.06 -2.15 15.70
CA LYS A 172 -17.71 -2.55 16.13
C LYS A 172 -17.31 -3.89 15.54
N ALA A 173 -18.19 -4.89 15.63
CA ALA A 173 -17.94 -6.22 15.08
C ALA A 173 -17.78 -6.19 13.56
N TRP A 174 -18.62 -5.43 12.86
CA TRP A 174 -18.52 -5.26 11.41
C TRP A 174 -17.19 -4.60 11.00
N ASN A 175 -16.80 -3.51 11.67
CA ASN A 175 -15.56 -2.80 11.36
C ASN A 175 -14.33 -3.69 11.63
N ALA A 176 -14.30 -4.38 12.78
CA ALA A 176 -13.23 -5.31 13.12
C ALA A 176 -13.13 -6.46 12.10
N LYS A 177 -14.27 -7.05 11.70
CA LYS A 177 -14.31 -8.11 10.68
C LYS A 177 -13.78 -7.61 9.34
N MET A 178 -14.19 -6.42 8.90
CA MET A 178 -13.73 -5.84 7.64
C MET A 178 -12.22 -5.61 7.61
N ASN A 179 -11.65 -5.04 8.69
CA ASN A 179 -10.20 -4.86 8.82
C ASN A 179 -9.47 -6.21 8.84
N SER A 180 -9.93 -7.16 9.66
CA SER A 180 -9.31 -8.48 9.77
C SER A 180 -9.33 -9.26 8.44
N VAL A 181 -10.41 -9.17 7.66
CA VAL A 181 -10.48 -9.79 6.33
C VAL A 181 -9.44 -9.18 5.39
N PHE A 182 -9.31 -7.84 5.38
CA PHE A 182 -8.34 -7.17 4.53
C PHE A 182 -6.89 -7.45 4.96
N GLU A 183 -6.60 -7.43 6.26
CA GLU A 183 -5.31 -7.85 6.81
C GLU A 183 -4.96 -9.28 6.42
N GLY A 184 -5.95 -10.20 6.44
CA GLY A 184 -5.80 -11.56 5.97
C GLY A 184 -5.44 -11.65 4.49
N GLN A 185 -6.08 -10.86 3.63
CA GLN A 185 -5.78 -10.78 2.19
C GLN A 185 -4.35 -10.26 1.94
N VAL A 186 -3.93 -9.25 2.68
CA VAL A 186 -2.55 -8.72 2.61
C VAL A 186 -1.53 -9.77 3.06
N ALA A 187 -1.78 -10.42 4.20
CA ALA A 187 -0.91 -11.47 4.72
C ALA A 187 -0.82 -12.66 3.74
N GLU A 188 -1.93 -13.04 3.13
CA GLU A 188 -1.95 -14.08 2.11
C GLU A 188 -1.13 -13.68 0.89
N LEU A 189 -1.33 -12.48 0.32
CA LEU A 189 -0.58 -12.04 -0.85
C LEU A 189 0.93 -12.06 -0.60
N ASN A 190 1.37 -11.55 0.56
CA ASN A 190 2.78 -11.56 0.95
C ASN A 190 3.33 -12.98 1.10
N GLU A 191 2.54 -13.91 1.62
CA GLU A 191 2.92 -15.33 1.67
C GLU A 191 2.99 -15.95 0.27
N ARG A 192 2.14 -15.54 -0.69
CA ARG A 192 2.23 -15.98 -2.10
C ARG A 192 3.51 -15.48 -2.76
N PHE A 193 3.87 -14.20 -2.57
CA PHE A 193 5.15 -13.66 -3.06
C PHE A 193 6.33 -14.46 -2.50
N ARG A 194 6.34 -14.71 -1.19
CA ARG A 194 7.38 -15.51 -0.53
C ARG A 194 7.49 -16.92 -1.11
N ARG A 195 6.37 -17.62 -1.30
CA ARG A 195 6.35 -18.99 -1.86
C ARG A 195 6.82 -19.04 -3.31
N ALA A 196 6.49 -18.03 -4.09
CA ALA A 196 6.94 -17.87 -5.46
C ALA A 196 8.38 -17.34 -5.57
N LYS A 197 9.07 -17.10 -4.44
CA LYS A 197 10.40 -16.46 -4.40
C LYS A 197 10.45 -15.12 -5.13
N ALA A 198 9.30 -14.44 -5.26
CA ALA A 198 9.23 -13.09 -5.75
C ALA A 198 9.71 -12.17 -4.60
N PRO A 199 10.73 -11.32 -4.82
CA PRO A 199 11.27 -10.46 -3.78
C PRO A 199 10.35 -9.26 -3.55
N LEU A 200 9.09 -9.50 -3.20
CA LEU A 200 8.03 -8.51 -3.14
C LEU A 200 7.29 -8.56 -1.82
N THR A 201 6.90 -7.39 -1.32
CA THR A 201 6.01 -7.23 -0.18
C THR A 201 4.98 -6.15 -0.49
N TYR A 202 3.70 -6.43 -0.21
CA TYR A 202 2.64 -5.46 -0.19
C TYR A 202 2.50 -4.85 1.21
N HIS A 203 2.58 -3.53 1.29
CA HIS A 203 2.25 -2.77 2.50
C HIS A 203 1.67 -1.40 2.14
N ASN A 204 0.68 -0.97 2.92
CA ASN A 204 0.05 0.35 2.82
C ASN A 204 -0.36 0.79 1.39
N GLY A 205 -0.83 -0.14 0.55
CA GLY A 205 -1.31 0.19 -0.80
C GLY A 205 -0.29 0.01 -1.92
N PHE A 206 0.95 -0.39 -1.61
CA PHE A 206 2.02 -0.54 -2.60
C PHE A 206 2.71 -1.88 -2.45
N ILE A 207 3.02 -2.50 -3.58
CA ILE A 207 3.98 -3.58 -3.69
C ILE A 207 5.35 -2.93 -3.87
N GLN A 208 6.31 -3.34 -3.05
CA GLN A 208 7.70 -2.89 -3.08
C GLN A 208 8.66 -4.09 -3.07
N LEU A 209 9.94 -3.87 -3.39
CA LEU A 209 10.92 -4.94 -3.27
C LEU A 209 11.17 -5.26 -1.80
N SER A 210 11.06 -6.53 -1.45
CA SER A 210 11.38 -7.00 -0.10
C SER A 210 12.88 -6.91 0.12
N MET A 211 13.28 -6.26 1.21
CA MET A 211 14.61 -6.46 1.79
C MET A 211 14.75 -7.91 2.28
N ASP A 212 15.95 -8.29 2.73
CA ASP A 212 16.20 -9.54 3.45
C ASP A 212 15.01 -9.87 4.40
N GLN A 213 14.53 -11.12 4.35
CA GLN A 213 13.37 -11.58 5.11
C GLN A 213 13.46 -11.26 6.61
N GLN A 214 14.66 -11.27 7.18
CA GLN A 214 14.87 -10.94 8.58
C GLN A 214 14.68 -9.44 8.85
N ILE A 215 15.12 -8.59 7.91
CA ILE A 215 14.96 -7.13 7.97
C ILE A 215 13.49 -6.77 7.84
N GLU A 216 12.78 -7.37 6.88
CA GLU A 216 11.34 -7.12 6.70
C GLU A 216 10.54 -7.53 7.96
N LYS A 217 10.86 -8.69 8.54
CA LYS A 217 10.19 -9.17 9.76
C LYS A 217 10.52 -8.33 10.99
N SER A 218 11.75 -7.86 11.13
CA SER A 218 12.24 -7.24 12.37
C SER A 218 12.13 -5.71 12.36
N ILE A 219 12.14 -5.09 11.18
CA ILE A 219 12.14 -3.63 10.98
C ILE A 219 10.92 -3.22 10.17
N GLY A 220 10.76 -3.75 8.96
CA GLY A 220 9.73 -3.36 7.99
C GLY A 220 8.32 -3.46 8.55
N LYS A 221 7.84 -4.68 8.79
CA LYS A 221 6.50 -4.94 9.30
C LYS A 221 6.17 -4.17 10.60
N PRO A 222 7.00 -4.21 11.66
CA PRO A 222 6.72 -3.43 12.88
C PRO A 222 6.67 -1.92 12.68
N PHE A 223 7.37 -1.38 11.67
CA PHE A 223 7.27 0.03 11.30
C PHE A 223 5.96 0.31 10.58
N TRP A 224 5.59 -0.48 9.57
CA TRP A 224 4.38 -0.30 8.78
C TRP A 224 3.10 -0.42 9.59
N ASP A 225 3.05 -1.38 10.53
CA ASP A 225 1.94 -1.56 11.45
C ASP A 225 1.69 -0.30 12.30
N LEU A 226 2.75 0.45 12.64
CA LEU A 226 2.64 1.69 13.44
C LEU A 226 2.23 2.89 12.60
N VAL A 227 2.82 3.06 11.41
CA VAL A 227 2.58 4.25 10.56
C VAL A 227 1.31 4.15 9.73
N ALA A 228 0.57 3.04 9.81
CA ALA A 228 -0.75 2.89 9.21
C ALA A 228 -1.82 3.82 9.84
N ASP A 229 -1.59 4.32 11.07
CA ASP A 229 -2.49 5.31 11.68
C ASP A 229 -2.47 6.64 10.89
N PRO A 230 -3.64 7.25 10.59
CA PRO A 230 -3.72 8.52 9.86
C PRO A 230 -2.88 9.67 10.44
N LEU A 231 -2.57 9.66 11.74
CA LEU A 231 -1.66 10.60 12.38
C LEU A 231 -0.28 10.62 11.69
N TRP A 232 0.18 9.47 11.21
CA TRP A 232 1.51 9.27 10.62
C TRP A 232 1.52 9.36 9.09
N LYS A 233 0.45 9.87 8.46
CA LYS A 233 0.30 9.89 7.00
C LYS A 233 1.52 10.45 6.26
N ASN A 234 2.13 11.53 6.76
CA ASN A 234 3.32 12.11 6.11
C ASN A 234 4.56 11.21 6.24
N VAL A 235 4.69 10.51 7.37
CA VAL A 235 5.77 9.53 7.60
C VAL A 235 5.62 8.33 6.66
N ASP A 236 4.38 7.84 6.50
CA ASP A 236 4.04 6.76 5.57
C ASP A 236 4.37 7.13 4.11
N ILE A 237 3.95 8.32 3.66
CA ILE A 237 4.24 8.82 2.30
C ILE A 237 5.74 8.94 2.07
N ASP A 238 6.46 9.63 2.95
CA ASP A 238 7.90 9.85 2.79
C ASP A 238 8.70 8.53 2.82
N MET A 239 8.30 7.55 3.65
CA MET A 239 9.00 6.27 3.70
C MET A 239 8.74 5.40 2.47
N LYS A 240 7.52 5.42 1.92
CA LYS A 240 7.23 4.73 0.65
C LYS A 240 8.06 5.30 -0.49
N GLU A 241 8.12 6.62 -0.59
CA GLU A 241 8.94 7.31 -1.59
C GLU A 241 10.43 6.98 -1.42
N ALA A 242 10.92 6.85 -0.18
CA ALA A 242 12.29 6.44 0.09
C ALA A 242 12.62 5.04 -0.46
N LEU A 243 11.72 4.08 -0.23
CA LEU A 243 11.89 2.69 -0.69
C LEU A 243 11.70 2.57 -2.21
N ASP A 244 10.71 3.27 -2.77
CA ASP A 244 10.50 3.31 -4.22
C ASP A 244 11.74 3.87 -4.93
N ARG A 245 12.31 4.97 -4.43
CA ARG A 245 13.54 5.53 -4.99
C ARG A 245 14.75 4.61 -4.84
N ARG A 246 14.87 3.90 -3.72
CA ARG A 246 15.96 2.93 -3.52
C ARG A 246 15.83 1.81 -4.56
N ASP A 247 14.65 1.22 -4.64
CA ASP A 247 14.36 0.06 -5.46
C ASP A 247 14.45 0.36 -6.96
N SER A 248 14.10 1.59 -7.37
CA SER A 248 14.18 2.06 -8.76
C SER A 248 15.52 2.73 -9.09
N ASN A 249 16.50 2.68 -8.17
CA ASN A 249 17.81 3.34 -8.30
C ASN A 249 17.71 4.84 -8.67
N TYR A 250 16.71 5.52 -8.11
CA TYR A 250 16.42 6.92 -8.33
C TYR A 250 17.12 7.82 -7.29
N LYS A 251 17.13 9.15 -7.51
CA LYS A 251 17.90 10.08 -6.68
C LYS A 251 17.37 10.22 -5.25
N ASP A 252 18.30 10.25 -4.30
CA ASP A 252 18.15 10.65 -2.89
C ASP A 252 17.16 9.84 -2.02
N PRO A 253 17.11 8.50 -2.09
CA PRO A 253 16.21 7.69 -1.23
C PRO A 253 16.40 7.95 0.26
N ALA A 254 17.64 8.07 0.72
CA ALA A 254 17.96 8.34 2.13
C ALA A 254 17.45 9.71 2.63
N LEU A 255 17.31 10.70 1.72
CA LEU A 255 16.73 11.99 2.07
C LEU A 255 15.25 11.87 2.44
N PHE A 256 14.50 11.04 1.71
CA PHE A 256 13.08 10.79 2.00
C PHE A 256 12.90 9.99 3.29
N ALA A 257 13.75 8.99 3.55
CA ALA A 257 13.74 8.31 4.85
C ALA A 257 14.05 9.26 6.01
N ALA A 258 14.98 10.20 5.82
CA ALA A 258 15.25 11.24 6.81
C ALA A 258 14.07 12.22 6.98
N LYS A 259 13.35 12.57 5.91
CA LYS A 259 12.11 13.37 6.01
C LYS A 259 11.03 12.64 6.80
N ALA A 260 10.84 11.34 6.56
CA ALA A 260 9.91 10.52 7.32
C ALA A 260 10.24 10.54 8.84
N LEU A 261 11.52 10.33 9.19
CA LEU A 261 11.97 10.38 10.58
C LEU A 261 11.80 11.77 11.21
N GLU A 262 12.11 12.84 10.47
CA GLU A 262 11.88 14.21 10.95
C GLU A 262 10.39 14.47 11.19
N SER A 263 9.53 14.07 10.25
CA SER A 263 8.08 14.21 10.37
C SER A 263 7.56 13.48 11.61
N ALA A 264 8.06 12.26 11.89
CA ALA A 264 7.68 11.52 13.09
C ALA A 264 8.07 12.27 14.39
N ILE A 265 9.29 12.80 14.46
CA ILE A 265 9.77 13.58 15.61
C ILE A 265 8.93 14.85 15.81
N LYS A 266 8.58 15.55 14.73
CA LYS A 266 7.73 16.75 14.79
C LYS A 266 6.33 16.42 15.31
N ILE A 267 5.69 15.39 14.77
CA ILE A 267 4.37 14.93 15.22
C ILE A 267 4.38 14.59 16.71
N ILE A 268 5.43 13.90 17.20
CA ILE A 268 5.58 13.59 18.63
C ILE A 268 5.69 14.87 19.47
N SER A 269 6.56 15.80 19.05
CA SER A 269 6.77 17.08 19.72
C SER A 269 5.47 17.89 19.79
N ASP A 270 4.71 17.92 18.71
CA ASP A 270 3.42 18.63 18.63
C ASP A 270 2.36 17.95 19.52
N ALA A 271 2.22 16.62 19.44
CA ALA A 271 1.24 15.86 20.22
C ALA A 271 1.47 15.96 21.74
N LYS A 272 2.72 16.16 22.17
CA LYS A 272 3.08 16.35 23.58
C LYS A 272 3.14 17.83 24.00
N GLY A 273 2.90 18.77 23.08
CA GLY A 273 2.92 20.21 23.35
C GLY A 273 4.32 20.77 23.60
N TRP A 274 5.36 20.14 23.06
CA TRP A 274 6.76 20.54 23.25
C TRP A 274 7.28 21.53 22.21
N THR A 275 6.57 21.66 21.09
CA THR A 275 6.93 22.58 20.01
C THR A 275 6.65 24.03 20.40
N ARG A 276 7.61 24.92 20.13
CA ARG A 276 7.59 26.33 20.55
C ARG A 276 7.48 27.32 19.39
N GLY A 277 7.58 26.85 18.14
CA GLY A 277 7.55 27.69 16.94
C GLY A 277 8.86 28.44 16.68
N THR A 278 9.93 28.08 17.38
CA THR A 278 11.27 28.70 17.24
C THR A 278 12.33 27.71 16.75
N GLU A 279 11.90 26.48 16.45
CA GLU A 279 12.73 25.39 15.95
C GLU A 279 13.18 25.67 14.51
N LYS A 280 14.50 25.67 14.27
CA LYS A 280 15.10 26.00 12.96
C LYS A 280 15.44 24.78 12.10
N GLY A 281 15.14 23.57 12.59
CA GLY A 281 15.42 22.32 11.89
C GLY A 281 15.30 21.09 12.81
N ALA A 282 15.52 19.90 12.24
CA ALA A 282 15.33 18.62 12.94
C ALA A 282 16.08 18.52 14.28
N ALA A 283 17.30 19.06 14.36
CA ALA A 283 18.09 19.03 15.59
C ALA A 283 17.40 19.72 16.78
N HIS A 284 16.68 20.83 16.53
CA HIS A 284 15.94 21.54 17.58
C HIS A 284 14.73 20.73 18.06
N TYR A 285 14.07 20.00 17.15
CA TYR A 285 13.01 19.08 17.56
C TYR A 285 13.58 17.90 18.37
N VAL A 286 14.77 17.40 18.03
CA VAL A 286 15.45 16.41 18.88
C VAL A 286 15.80 16.99 20.26
N ASP A 287 16.18 18.27 20.34
CA ASP A 287 16.39 18.98 21.61
C ASP A 287 15.14 18.97 22.51
N ASN A 288 13.95 19.10 21.91
CA ASN A 288 12.70 18.99 22.66
C ASN A 288 12.52 17.59 23.27
N LEU A 289 12.93 16.53 22.58
CA LEU A 289 12.79 15.14 23.05
C LEU A 289 13.79 14.78 24.17
N ILE A 290 14.99 15.36 24.17
CA ILE A 290 16.00 15.12 25.24
C ILE A 290 15.79 16.01 26.47
N SER A 291 14.99 17.08 26.34
CA SER A 291 14.83 18.09 27.38
C SER A 291 14.37 17.48 28.70
N LYS A 292 15.08 17.83 29.79
CA LYS A 292 14.69 17.44 31.15
C LYS A 292 13.30 17.98 31.52
N ALA A 293 12.96 19.19 31.03
CA ALA A 293 11.66 19.79 31.26
C ALA A 293 10.51 19.00 30.60
N ASN A 294 10.82 18.25 29.53
CA ASN A 294 9.86 17.43 28.79
C ASN A 294 9.89 15.96 29.23
N GLY A 295 10.49 15.67 30.39
CA GLY A 295 10.52 14.32 30.97
C GLY A 295 11.58 13.38 30.41
N LYS A 296 12.55 13.88 29.61
CA LYS A 296 13.61 13.08 28.97
C LYS A 296 13.06 11.90 28.17
N TYR A 297 12.21 12.19 27.19
CA TYR A 297 11.64 11.18 26.30
C TYR A 297 12.73 10.34 25.59
N LEU A 298 13.86 10.99 25.30
CA LEU A 298 15.11 10.35 24.90
C LEU A 298 16.21 10.61 25.92
N ALA A 299 17.09 9.63 26.08
CA ALA A 299 18.38 9.87 26.72
C ALA A 299 19.26 10.78 25.84
N THR A 300 20.21 11.48 26.44
CA THR A 300 21.08 12.43 25.71
C THR A 300 21.82 11.75 24.56
N TRP A 301 22.38 10.56 24.79
CA TRP A 301 23.11 9.81 23.75
C TRP A 301 22.21 9.37 22.58
N GLU A 302 20.93 9.05 22.85
CA GLU A 302 19.95 8.72 21.81
C GLU A 302 19.67 9.94 20.92
N GLY A 303 19.52 11.11 21.55
CA GLY A 303 19.35 12.38 20.83
C GLY A 303 20.59 12.78 20.04
N GLU A 304 21.79 12.55 20.57
CA GLU A 304 23.05 12.79 19.86
C GLU A 304 23.16 11.91 18.61
N MET A 305 22.83 10.62 18.71
CA MET A 305 22.79 9.72 17.55
C MET A 305 21.79 10.18 16.48
N LEU A 306 20.60 10.62 16.88
CA LEU A 306 19.61 11.17 15.94
C LEU A 306 20.10 12.46 15.26
N LYS A 307 20.73 13.37 16.00
CA LYS A 307 21.30 14.60 15.43
C LYS A 307 22.42 14.28 14.45
N ASP A 308 23.27 13.31 14.77
CA ASP A 308 24.34 12.88 13.88
C ASP A 308 23.80 12.19 12.63
N TYR A 309 22.73 11.39 12.73
CA TYR A 309 22.01 10.85 11.58
C TYR A 309 21.53 11.97 10.66
N PHE A 310 20.81 12.98 11.19
CA PHE A 310 20.36 14.11 10.37
C PHE A 310 21.51 14.91 9.76
N ARG A 311 22.60 15.11 10.51
CA ARG A 311 23.77 15.83 10.00
C ARG A 311 24.44 15.08 8.85
N LYS A 312 24.61 13.76 8.96
CA LYS A 312 25.39 12.94 8.02
C LYS A 312 24.58 12.38 6.85
N VAL A 313 23.27 12.23 7.00
CA VAL A 313 22.38 11.68 5.96
C VAL A 313 21.53 12.78 5.33
N ARG A 314 20.79 13.55 6.14
CA ARG A 314 19.86 14.53 5.61
C ARG A 314 20.56 15.78 5.08
N ASN A 315 21.46 16.37 5.88
CA ASN A 315 22.04 17.67 5.53
C ASN A 315 23.13 17.54 4.46
N SER A 316 23.83 16.41 4.41
CA SER A 316 24.82 16.13 3.37
C SER A 316 24.17 16.06 1.98
N ILE A 317 22.99 15.45 1.87
CA ILE A 317 22.28 15.24 0.59
C ILE A 317 21.25 16.35 0.31
N GLY A 318 20.73 17.00 1.36
CA GLY A 318 19.67 18.01 1.26
C GLY A 318 20.12 19.44 0.96
N HIS A 319 21.43 19.70 0.95
CA HIS A 319 22.00 21.01 0.59
C HIS A 319 22.67 20.94 -0.79
N GLY A 320 22.58 22.03 -1.56
CA GLY A 320 23.24 22.12 -2.86
C GLY A 320 24.76 22.04 -2.70
N PRO A 321 25.48 21.36 -3.62
CA PRO A 321 26.89 21.04 -3.43
C PRO A 321 27.81 22.22 -3.82
N GLY A 322 27.23 23.34 -4.28
CA GLY A 322 27.99 24.46 -4.83
C GLY A 322 28.73 24.04 -6.10
N SER A 323 30.04 24.18 -6.10
CA SER A 323 30.93 23.75 -7.19
C SER A 323 31.34 22.28 -7.13
N GLU A 324 31.05 21.58 -6.03
CA GLU A 324 31.41 20.18 -5.83
C GLU A 324 30.36 19.23 -6.46
N PRO A 325 30.69 17.96 -6.72
CA PRO A 325 29.69 16.96 -7.08
C PRO A 325 28.71 16.71 -5.92
N MET A 326 27.49 16.31 -6.24
CA MET A 326 26.52 15.89 -5.21
C MET A 326 27.10 14.70 -4.43
N PRO A 327 27.09 14.75 -3.08
CA PRO A 327 27.45 13.58 -2.29
C PRO A 327 26.40 12.49 -2.46
N GLU A 328 26.85 11.30 -2.84
CA GLU A 328 26.00 10.12 -3.01
C GLU A 328 26.32 9.08 -1.92
N LEU A 329 25.28 8.46 -1.38
CA LEU A 329 25.44 7.29 -0.52
C LEU A 329 25.54 6.04 -1.40
N THR A 330 26.42 5.12 -1.02
CA THR A 330 26.43 3.76 -1.58
C THR A 330 25.11 3.05 -1.29
N LEU A 331 24.76 2.01 -2.04
CA LEU A 331 23.55 1.23 -1.80
C LEU A 331 23.48 0.68 -0.35
N PRO A 332 24.55 0.09 0.23
CA PRO A 332 24.51 -0.34 1.64
C PRO A 332 24.31 0.81 2.64
N GLN A 333 24.85 2.01 2.35
CA GLN A 333 24.62 3.19 3.19
C GLN A 333 23.19 3.72 3.07
N THR A 334 22.59 3.63 1.89
CA THR A 334 21.19 3.95 1.65
C THR A 334 20.28 2.99 2.40
N ASP A 335 20.53 1.67 2.30
CA ASP A 335 19.77 0.64 3.03
C ASP A 335 19.88 0.86 4.53
N TRP A 336 21.11 1.05 5.03
CA TRP A 336 21.35 1.39 6.43
C TRP A 336 20.58 2.64 6.87
N ALA A 337 20.55 3.69 6.04
CA ALA A 337 19.86 4.93 6.38
C ALA A 337 18.34 4.72 6.48
N ILE A 338 17.74 4.01 5.52
CA ILE A 338 16.31 3.69 5.51
C ILE A 338 15.95 2.83 6.72
N GLU A 339 16.66 1.73 6.94
CA GLU A 339 16.41 0.80 8.05
C GLU A 339 16.60 1.47 9.41
N THR A 340 17.59 2.35 9.54
CA THR A 340 17.84 3.15 10.73
C THR A 340 16.70 4.12 10.98
N ALA A 341 16.22 4.82 9.94
CA ALA A 341 15.07 5.71 10.05
C ALA A 341 13.80 4.95 10.47
N MET A 342 13.49 3.83 9.83
CA MET A 342 12.36 2.98 10.20
C MET A 342 12.45 2.50 11.65
N SER A 343 13.63 2.05 12.08
CA SER A 343 13.89 1.59 13.46
C SER A 343 13.71 2.70 14.49
N TRP A 344 14.18 3.92 14.18
CA TRP A 344 13.99 5.10 15.05
C TRP A 344 12.53 5.51 15.13
N VAL A 345 11.83 5.64 14.00
CA VAL A 345 10.38 5.96 13.99
C VAL A 345 9.63 4.93 14.83
N ARG A 346 9.86 3.63 14.59
CA ARG A 346 9.23 2.55 15.38
C ARG A 346 9.46 2.72 16.88
N THR A 347 10.70 3.01 17.27
CA THR A 347 11.09 3.14 18.68
C THR A 347 10.47 4.38 19.32
N LEU A 348 10.45 5.50 18.60
CA LEU A 348 9.86 6.75 19.03
C LEU A 348 8.34 6.60 19.19
N VAL A 349 7.65 6.15 18.15
CA VAL A 349 6.18 6.00 18.18
C VAL A 349 5.72 5.07 19.31
N ARG A 350 6.45 3.99 19.59
CA ARG A 350 6.13 3.07 20.71
C ARG A 350 6.27 3.66 22.11
N ARG A 351 7.01 4.77 22.27
CA ARG A 351 7.17 5.47 23.56
C ARG A 351 6.07 6.50 23.80
N MET A 352 5.29 6.87 22.77
CA MET A 352 4.21 7.84 22.90
C MET A 352 3.13 7.35 23.85
#